data_AF-A0A927VGW1-F1
#
_entry.id   AF-A0A927VGW1-F1
#
_cell.length_a   1.000
_cell.length_b   1.000
_cell.length_c   1.000
_cell.angle_alpha   90.00
_cell.angle_beta   90.00
_cell.angle_gamma   90.00
#
_symmetry.space_group_name_H-M   'P 1'
#
loop_
_entity.id
_entity.type
_entity.pdbx_description
1 polymer ?
#
loop_
_entity_poly.entity_id
_entity_poly.type
_entity_poly.pdbx_seq_one_letter_code
_entity_poly.pdbx_strand_id
1 'polypeptide(L)'
;MKQLFLFMVMVGVMFLFVACGDKQVSNSTDSAGSSIAYSEDGENNDPVTEQEEDTDDSHKEVNKEEIYWVSGSSINFRKTPNTNGEIIGRLVKGTKIIKTDENGDWLYIQYGEAKGYIHKDYASSYPPADSIEGEVSIRVKKGERLLELRKGDTLVGSFSIGLGRNPEGHKQREGDGRTPEGEYYVCVKNYNSSFYLSLGVSYPNKVDAAAALEDGRIDRAVYNRIVDAIDKGQQPDWYTPLGGEIMIHGHGGSRDWTAGCIAVDNEVMDILFEYCSVGTKITILP
;
A
#
# COMPACT_ATOMS: atom_id res chain seq x y z
N MET A 1 -58.55 16.70 16.87
CA MET A 1 -57.91 18.03 16.83
C MET A 1 -56.49 17.81 16.31
N LYS A 2 -56.26 17.76 14.98
CA LYS A 2 -55.97 18.88 14.06
C LYS A 2 -54.77 19.75 14.47
N GLN A 3 -53.62 19.52 13.81
CA GLN A 3 -52.70 20.47 13.10
C GLN A 3 -51.31 19.80 13.02
N LEU A 4 -50.69 19.42 11.90
CA LEU A 4 -50.62 19.82 10.47
C LEU A 4 -49.52 20.85 10.14
N PHE A 5 -48.64 20.42 9.20
CA PHE A 5 -47.55 21.11 8.45
C PHE A 5 -46.25 21.42 9.23
N LEU A 6 -45.04 21.21 8.68
CA LEU A 6 -44.58 21.57 7.34
C LEU A 6 -43.40 20.70 6.84
N PHE A 7 -43.50 20.23 5.59
CA PHE A 7 -42.42 19.65 4.78
C PHE A 7 -41.45 20.75 4.32
N MET A 8 -40.14 20.54 4.40
CA MET A 8 -39.20 21.32 3.58
C MET A 8 -38.10 20.42 3.01
N VAL A 9 -38.17 20.25 1.69
CA VAL A 9 -37.13 19.72 0.81
C VAL A 9 -36.01 20.76 0.73
N MET A 10 -34.75 20.36 0.93
CA MET A 10 -33.62 21.11 0.36
C MET A 10 -32.73 20.17 -0.44
N VAL A 11 -32.64 20.56 -1.72
CA VAL A 11 -31.75 20.06 -2.77
C VAL A 11 -30.31 20.47 -2.43
N GLY A 12 -29.36 19.61 -2.80
CA GLY A 12 -27.94 19.78 -2.48
C GLY A 12 -27.25 20.95 -3.20
N VAL A 13 -26.05 21.27 -2.73
CA VAL A 13 -25.02 21.96 -3.51
C VAL A 13 -23.66 21.35 -3.16
N MET A 14 -23.07 20.73 -4.16
CA MET A 14 -21.67 20.33 -4.26
C MET A 14 -20.80 21.59 -4.22
N PHE A 15 -19.98 21.77 -3.19
CA PHE A 15 -18.95 22.80 -3.19
C PHE A 15 -17.59 22.19 -3.54
N LEU A 16 -17.33 22.23 -4.84
CA LEU A 16 -15.99 22.28 -5.40
C LEU A 16 -15.37 23.62 -4.95
N PHE A 17 -14.32 23.60 -4.14
CA PHE A 17 -13.50 24.79 -3.93
C PHE A 17 -12.22 24.66 -4.76
N VAL A 18 -12.26 25.30 -5.92
CA VAL A 18 -11.10 25.81 -6.65
C VAL A 18 -11.09 27.33 -6.46
N ALA A 19 -9.97 27.88 -5.98
CA ALA A 19 -9.54 29.27 -6.15
C ALA A 19 -8.00 29.24 -5.97
N CYS A 20 -7.14 29.51 -6.96
CA CYS A 20 -6.97 30.62 -7.92
C CYS A 20 -6.49 31.94 -7.27
N GLY A 21 -5.35 32.44 -7.76
CA GLY A 21 -4.76 33.73 -7.39
C GLY A 21 -3.42 33.98 -8.08
N ASP A 22 -3.50 34.58 -9.28
CA ASP A 22 -2.50 34.80 -10.34
C ASP A 22 -1.27 35.70 -10.06
N LYS A 23 -0.34 35.64 -11.05
CA LYS A 23 0.50 36.70 -11.69
C LYS A 23 2.03 36.50 -11.53
N GLN A 24 2.91 36.62 -12.53
CA GLN A 24 2.83 36.84 -13.98
C GLN A 24 4.07 36.23 -14.68
N VAL A 25 3.86 35.79 -15.93
CA VAL A 25 4.71 35.86 -17.15
C VAL A 25 6.02 36.67 -17.07
N SER A 26 7.16 36.09 -17.52
CA SER A 26 7.83 36.50 -18.77
C SER A 26 9.03 35.63 -19.19
N ASN A 27 9.15 35.52 -20.51
CA ASN A 27 9.97 34.66 -21.37
C ASN A 27 11.50 34.70 -21.25
N SER A 28 12.06 33.57 -21.67
CA SER A 28 13.29 33.34 -22.46
C SER A 28 13.69 34.44 -23.45
N THR A 29 15.01 34.65 -23.66
CA THR A 29 15.80 34.13 -24.81
C THR A 29 17.18 34.83 -24.90
N ASP A 30 18.21 34.01 -25.14
CA ASP A 30 19.32 34.11 -26.08
C ASP A 30 20.31 35.30 -26.17
N SER A 31 21.59 34.86 -26.22
CA SER A 31 22.61 35.14 -27.26
C SER A 31 23.92 35.65 -26.64
N ALA A 32 24.98 34.85 -26.75
CA ALA A 32 25.99 34.87 -27.81
C ALA A 32 27.19 35.75 -27.43
N GLY A 33 28.37 35.13 -27.38
CA GLY A 33 29.66 35.78 -27.14
C GLY A 33 30.80 34.81 -27.38
N SER A 34 31.23 34.74 -28.64
CA SER A 34 32.33 33.96 -29.19
C SER A 34 33.70 34.66 -28.97
N SER A 35 34.75 33.90 -28.72
CA SER A 35 36.08 33.98 -29.38
C SER A 35 37.04 32.92 -28.75
N ILE A 36 37.51 31.90 -29.49
CA ILE A 36 38.76 31.82 -30.31
C ILE A 36 40.02 31.96 -29.43
N ALA A 37 41.07 31.14 -29.45
CA ALA A 37 41.46 29.86 -30.05
C ALA A 37 42.82 29.46 -29.38
N TYR A 38 43.26 28.21 -29.51
CA TYR A 38 44.53 27.79 -30.14
C TYR A 38 44.76 26.28 -29.92
N SER A 39 45.07 25.62 -31.03
CA SER A 39 45.54 24.25 -31.30
C SER A 39 47.00 24.07 -30.81
N GLU A 40 47.73 22.94 -30.86
CA GLU A 40 47.83 21.68 -31.64
C GLU A 40 48.40 20.60 -30.66
N ASP A 41 48.32 19.26 -30.83
CA ASP A 41 49.01 18.34 -31.77
C ASP A 41 48.38 16.93 -31.52
N GLY A 42 48.01 16.07 -32.49
CA GLY A 42 48.89 15.20 -33.31
C GLY A 42 49.48 14.05 -32.47
N GLU A 43 49.38 12.73 -32.73
CA GLU A 43 49.11 11.90 -33.92
C GLU A 43 48.74 10.45 -33.51
N ASN A 44 48.28 9.70 -34.52
CA ASN A 44 47.71 8.35 -34.57
C ASN A 44 48.66 7.18 -34.26
N ASN A 45 48.10 5.98 -33.97
CA ASN A 45 48.25 4.76 -34.79
C ASN A 45 47.51 3.54 -34.18
N ASP A 46 46.64 2.91 -34.98
CA ASP A 46 45.93 1.64 -34.74
C ASP A 46 46.88 0.40 -34.84
N PRO A 47 46.38 -0.85 -34.87
CA PRO A 47 45.92 -1.67 -33.75
C PRO A 47 46.76 -2.97 -33.62
N VAL A 48 46.77 -3.62 -32.44
CA VAL A 48 47.31 -4.98 -32.30
C VAL A 48 46.25 -5.91 -31.71
N THR A 49 46.08 -7.02 -32.42
CA THR A 49 45.18 -8.14 -32.22
C THR A 49 45.79 -9.09 -31.18
N GLU A 50 45.06 -9.42 -30.12
CA GLU A 50 45.29 -10.63 -29.34
C GLU A 50 43.93 -11.26 -29.02
N GLN A 51 43.79 -12.53 -29.43
CA GLN A 51 42.68 -13.42 -29.11
C GLN A 51 42.97 -14.07 -27.77
N GLU A 52 42.05 -14.05 -26.80
CA GLU A 52 41.92 -15.11 -25.79
C GLU A 52 40.44 -15.34 -25.42
N GLU A 53 39.99 -16.55 -25.78
CA GLU A 53 39.14 -17.52 -25.05
C GLU A 53 37.95 -17.05 -24.18
N ASP A 54 36.76 -17.34 -24.71
CA ASP A 54 35.74 -18.25 -24.14
C ASP A 54 35.65 -18.37 -22.60
N THR A 55 34.65 -17.70 -22.03
CA THR A 55 33.62 -18.38 -21.22
C THR A 55 32.28 -17.66 -21.36
N ASP A 56 31.41 -18.23 -22.18
CA ASP A 56 29.95 -18.01 -22.17
C ASP A 56 29.37 -18.47 -20.82
N ASP A 57 29.41 -17.59 -19.80
CA ASP A 57 28.61 -17.76 -18.59
C ASP A 57 27.17 -17.33 -18.89
N SER A 58 26.49 -18.21 -19.63
CA SER A 58 25.04 -18.22 -19.69
C SER A 58 24.51 -18.38 -18.27
N HIS A 59 24.21 -17.25 -17.64
CA HIS A 59 23.34 -17.19 -16.47
C HIS A 59 22.02 -17.86 -16.85
N LYS A 60 21.93 -19.17 -16.59
CA LYS A 60 20.66 -19.88 -16.52
C LYS A 60 19.87 -19.19 -15.41
N GLU A 61 18.92 -18.35 -15.80
CA GLU A 61 17.81 -17.95 -14.94
C GLU A 61 17.21 -19.25 -14.40
N VAL A 62 17.48 -19.52 -13.12
CA VAL A 62 16.75 -20.56 -12.40
C VAL A 62 15.32 -20.05 -12.38
N ASN A 63 14.47 -20.62 -13.24
CA ASN A 63 13.04 -20.35 -13.27
C ASN A 63 12.49 -20.58 -11.86
N LYS A 64 12.35 -19.48 -11.11
CA LYS A 64 11.78 -19.50 -9.77
C LYS A 64 10.31 -19.84 -9.95
N GLU A 65 9.89 -20.99 -9.43
CA GLU A 65 8.49 -21.41 -9.49
C GLU A 65 7.59 -20.30 -8.91
N GLU A 66 6.67 -19.79 -9.72
CA GLU A 66 5.67 -18.82 -9.30
C GLU A 66 4.57 -19.54 -8.51
N ILE A 67 4.74 -19.63 -7.20
CA ILE A 67 3.79 -20.30 -6.31
C ILE A 67 2.59 -19.38 -6.05
N TYR A 68 1.39 -19.93 -6.20
CA TYR A 68 0.12 -19.31 -5.86
C TYR A 68 -0.71 -20.23 -4.95
N TRP A 69 -1.74 -19.66 -4.35
CA TRP A 69 -2.73 -20.36 -3.53
C TRP A 69 -4.14 -20.00 -3.99
N VAL A 70 -5.05 -20.97 -3.93
CA VAL A 70 -6.47 -20.71 -4.18
C VAL A 70 -7.05 -19.84 -3.05
N SER A 71 -7.57 -18.66 -3.36
CA SER A 71 -8.09 -17.69 -2.38
C SER A 71 -9.58 -17.84 -2.08
N GLY A 72 -10.38 -18.27 -3.07
CA GLY A 72 -11.83 -18.51 -2.92
C GLY A 72 -12.18 -19.87 -2.30
N SER A 73 -13.44 -20.05 -1.87
CA SER A 73 -13.92 -21.29 -1.22
C SER A 73 -13.67 -22.54 -2.08
N SER A 74 -13.95 -22.44 -3.39
CA SER A 74 -13.54 -23.42 -4.38
C SER A 74 -13.60 -22.84 -5.79
N ILE A 75 -12.75 -23.32 -6.69
CA ILE A 75 -12.71 -22.90 -8.10
C ILE A 75 -12.67 -24.09 -9.05
N ASN A 76 -13.33 -23.93 -10.20
CA ASN A 76 -13.23 -24.87 -11.31
C ASN A 76 -11.85 -24.77 -11.98
N PHE A 77 -11.14 -25.89 -12.02
CA PHE A 77 -9.91 -26.06 -12.79
C PHE A 77 -10.27 -26.56 -14.18
N ARG A 78 -9.89 -25.80 -15.21
CA ARG A 78 -10.42 -25.98 -16.57
C ARG A 78 -9.35 -26.31 -17.58
N LYS A 79 -9.75 -26.92 -18.70
CA LYS A 79 -8.84 -27.22 -19.81
C LYS A 79 -8.56 -26.01 -20.70
N THR A 80 -9.48 -25.06 -20.77
CA THR A 80 -9.38 -23.84 -21.59
C THR A 80 -9.72 -22.59 -20.76
N PRO A 81 -9.18 -21.40 -21.13
CA PRO A 81 -9.32 -20.17 -20.35
C PRO A 81 -10.68 -19.49 -20.61
N ASN A 82 -11.78 -20.19 -20.34
CA ASN A 82 -13.12 -19.60 -20.41
C ASN A 82 -14.11 -20.36 -19.50
N THR A 83 -15.23 -19.71 -19.16
CA THR A 83 -16.24 -20.25 -18.24
C THR A 83 -17.02 -21.45 -18.78
N ASN A 84 -16.98 -21.69 -20.09
CA ASN A 84 -17.59 -22.84 -20.77
C ASN A 84 -16.61 -23.99 -21.01
N GLY A 85 -15.33 -23.82 -20.65
CA GLY A 85 -14.28 -24.81 -20.84
C GLY A 85 -14.54 -26.06 -19.98
N GLU A 86 -14.12 -27.21 -20.50
CA GLU A 86 -14.19 -28.49 -19.78
C GLU A 86 -13.58 -28.35 -18.38
N ILE A 87 -14.33 -28.75 -17.35
CA ILE A 87 -13.87 -28.77 -15.96
C ILE A 87 -13.11 -30.08 -15.75
N ILE A 88 -11.80 -29.98 -15.53
CA ILE A 88 -10.90 -31.11 -15.29
C ILE A 88 -10.69 -31.37 -13.79
N GLY A 89 -11.17 -30.47 -12.93
CA GLY A 89 -11.14 -30.64 -11.49
C GLY A 89 -11.73 -29.45 -10.74
N ARG A 90 -11.73 -29.55 -9.41
CA ARG A 90 -12.11 -28.46 -8.52
C ARG A 90 -11.06 -28.30 -7.44
N LEU A 91 -10.52 -27.11 -7.28
CA LEU A 91 -9.51 -26.78 -6.27
C LEU A 91 -10.19 -26.01 -5.14
N VAL A 92 -9.75 -26.25 -3.90
CA VAL A 92 -10.33 -25.63 -2.70
C VAL A 92 -9.39 -24.59 -2.12
N LYS A 93 -9.92 -23.67 -1.29
CA LYS A 93 -9.14 -22.62 -0.62
C LYS A 93 -7.86 -23.19 0.00
N GLY A 94 -6.73 -22.50 -0.22
CA GLY A 94 -5.42 -22.86 0.29
C GLY A 94 -4.68 -23.96 -0.46
N THR A 95 -5.27 -24.50 -1.53
CA THR A 95 -4.56 -25.39 -2.43
C THR A 95 -3.38 -24.64 -3.06
N LYS A 96 -2.16 -25.12 -2.82
CA LYS A 96 -0.92 -24.61 -3.42
C LYS A 96 -0.86 -25.05 -4.89
N ILE A 97 -0.59 -24.11 -5.77
CA ILE A 97 -0.49 -24.31 -7.22
C ILE A 97 0.75 -23.60 -7.75
N ILE A 98 1.26 -24.05 -8.89
CA ILE A 98 2.39 -23.41 -9.57
C ILE A 98 1.84 -22.71 -10.79
N LYS A 99 1.93 -21.38 -10.86
CA LYS A 99 1.66 -20.63 -12.08
C LYS A 99 2.78 -20.88 -13.08
N THR A 100 2.39 -21.19 -14.30
CA THR A 100 3.31 -21.54 -15.40
C THR A 100 3.14 -20.64 -16.62
N ASP A 101 1.96 -20.04 -16.80
CA ASP A 101 1.69 -19.06 -17.86
C ASP A 101 0.43 -18.24 -17.50
N GLU A 102 0.10 -17.23 -18.30
CA GLU A 102 -1.03 -16.34 -18.11
C GLU A 102 -1.67 -15.94 -19.45
N ASN A 103 -3.00 -15.95 -19.51
CA ASN A 103 -3.76 -15.51 -20.68
C ASN A 103 -4.96 -14.67 -20.24
N GLY A 104 -4.84 -13.35 -20.36
CA GLY A 104 -5.88 -12.42 -19.91
C GLY A 104 -6.17 -12.64 -18.43
N ASP A 105 -7.43 -12.92 -18.07
CA ASP A 105 -7.84 -13.14 -16.68
C ASP A 105 -7.65 -14.57 -16.18
N TRP A 106 -6.94 -15.41 -16.94
CA TRP A 106 -6.74 -16.82 -16.64
C TRP A 106 -5.27 -17.14 -16.40
N LEU A 107 -4.99 -17.75 -15.26
CA LEU A 107 -3.67 -18.33 -14.95
C LEU A 107 -3.63 -19.76 -15.47
N TYR A 108 -2.58 -20.11 -16.22
CA TYR A 108 -2.26 -21.49 -16.53
C TYR A 108 -1.37 -22.05 -15.42
N ILE A 109 -1.88 -23.07 -14.74
CA ILE A 109 -1.28 -23.59 -13.52
C ILE A 109 -1.01 -25.10 -13.62
N GLN A 110 -0.06 -25.55 -12.82
CA GLN A 110 0.19 -26.95 -12.53
C GLN A 110 -0.25 -27.29 -11.09
N TYR A 111 -0.99 -28.39 -10.96
CA TYR A 111 -1.37 -28.99 -9.68
C TYR A 111 -1.18 -30.51 -9.74
N GLY A 112 -0.18 -31.02 -9.02
CA GLY A 112 0.30 -32.40 -9.20
C GLY A 112 0.79 -32.61 -10.64
N GLU A 113 0.26 -33.61 -11.32
CA GLU A 113 0.53 -33.90 -12.73
C GLU A 113 -0.41 -33.16 -13.70
N ALA A 114 -1.51 -32.58 -13.19
CA ALA A 114 -2.52 -31.94 -14.02
C ALA A 114 -2.14 -30.48 -14.33
N LYS A 115 -2.42 -30.04 -15.56
CA LYS A 115 -2.23 -28.66 -16.03
C LYS A 115 -3.51 -28.12 -16.66
N GLY A 116 -3.77 -26.83 -16.46
CA GLY A 116 -5.00 -26.20 -16.91
C GLY A 116 -5.12 -24.76 -16.43
N TYR A 117 -6.33 -24.20 -16.51
CA TYR A 117 -6.61 -22.80 -16.23
C TYR A 117 -7.47 -22.62 -14.99
N ILE A 118 -7.17 -21.57 -14.24
CA ILE A 118 -8.03 -20.99 -13.22
C ILE A 118 -8.16 -19.48 -13.45
N HIS A 119 -9.23 -18.86 -12.98
CA HIS A 119 -9.41 -17.41 -13.07
C HIS A 119 -8.59 -16.69 -11.99
N LYS A 120 -7.96 -15.58 -12.34
CA LYS A 120 -7.04 -14.81 -11.47
C LYS A 120 -7.65 -14.38 -10.14
N ASP A 121 -8.89 -13.94 -10.13
CA ASP A 121 -9.62 -13.50 -8.92
C ASP A 121 -9.65 -14.54 -7.78
N TYR A 122 -9.38 -15.81 -8.08
CA TYR A 122 -9.39 -16.90 -7.12
C TYR A 122 -8.00 -17.46 -6.84
N ALA A 123 -6.96 -16.74 -7.25
CA ALA A 123 -5.57 -17.06 -6.99
C ALA A 123 -4.91 -15.91 -6.25
N SER A 124 -4.14 -16.23 -5.22
CA SER A 124 -3.32 -15.29 -4.47
C SER A 124 -1.87 -15.71 -4.59
N SER A 125 -0.96 -14.77 -4.81
CA SER A 125 0.47 -14.99 -4.67
C SER A 125 0.91 -15.11 -3.21
N TYR A 126 -0.05 -15.02 -2.26
CA TYR A 126 0.17 -15.17 -0.84
C TYR A 126 -0.59 -16.39 -0.30
N PRO A 127 0.00 -17.12 0.66
CA PRO A 127 -0.69 -18.18 1.37
C PRO A 127 -1.98 -17.67 2.04
N PRO A 128 -2.96 -18.53 2.34
CA PRO A 128 -4.09 -18.16 3.19
C PRO A 128 -3.61 -17.82 4.60
N ALA A 129 -4.26 -16.84 5.24
CA ALA A 129 -3.90 -16.41 6.59
C ALA A 129 -3.85 -17.57 7.60
N ASP A 130 -4.78 -18.54 7.51
CA ASP A 130 -4.86 -19.67 8.44
C ASP A 130 -3.72 -20.69 8.28
N SER A 131 -2.96 -20.63 7.18
CA SER A 131 -1.92 -21.62 6.88
C SER A 131 -0.56 -21.39 7.56
N ILE A 132 -0.34 -20.26 8.24
CA ILE A 132 1.01 -19.84 8.70
C ILE A 132 1.27 -19.85 10.23
N GLU A 133 0.39 -20.11 11.19
CA GLU A 133 0.71 -19.88 12.65
C GLU A 133 1.29 -18.50 13.08
N GLY A 134 1.02 -18.09 14.32
CA GLY A 134 1.48 -16.80 14.88
C GLY A 134 0.48 -15.64 14.76
N GLU A 135 0.76 -14.55 15.47
CA GLU A 135 -0.07 -13.34 15.45
C GLU A 135 0.19 -12.52 14.17
N VAL A 136 -0.88 -12.05 13.53
CA VAL A 136 -0.77 -11.13 12.39
C VAL A 136 -0.32 -9.75 12.89
N SER A 137 0.63 -9.14 12.17
CA SER A 137 1.06 -7.76 12.42
C SER A 137 1.46 -7.06 11.12
N ILE A 138 1.37 -5.74 11.14
CA ILE A 138 1.85 -4.86 10.09
C ILE A 138 3.08 -4.11 10.61
N ARG A 139 4.13 -4.04 9.79
CA ARG A 139 5.27 -3.16 10.04
C ARG A 139 5.44 -2.22 8.85
N VAL A 140 5.37 -0.92 9.10
CA VAL A 140 5.62 0.12 8.12
C VAL A 140 7.03 0.65 8.35
N LYS A 141 7.84 0.71 7.29
CA LYS A 141 9.19 1.28 7.29
C LYS A 141 9.18 2.48 6.37
N LYS A 142 9.09 3.67 6.94
CA LYS A 142 8.85 4.88 6.16
C LYS A 142 10.04 5.16 5.24
N GLY A 143 11.28 5.11 5.74
CA GLY A 143 12.49 5.37 4.96
C GLY A 143 12.68 4.41 3.78
N GLU A 144 12.23 3.17 3.91
CA GLU A 144 12.29 2.15 2.84
C GLU A 144 11.07 2.21 1.90
N ARG A 145 10.02 2.98 2.25
CA ARG A 145 8.70 2.96 1.58
C ARG A 145 8.13 1.54 1.48
N LEU A 146 8.21 0.79 2.58
CA LEU A 146 7.72 -0.58 2.65
C LEU A 146 6.71 -0.80 3.77
N LEU A 147 5.68 -1.60 3.47
CA LEU A 147 4.79 -2.24 4.42
C LEU A 147 5.07 -3.74 4.40
N GLU A 148 5.46 -4.30 5.53
CA GLU A 148 5.59 -5.73 5.76
C GLU A 148 4.33 -6.25 6.45
N LEU A 149 3.66 -7.23 5.84
CA LEU A 149 2.68 -8.07 6.50
C LEU A 149 3.40 -9.28 7.11
N ARG A 150 3.18 -9.54 8.39
CA ARG A 150 3.88 -10.61 9.12
C ARG A 150 2.90 -11.49 9.88
N LYS A 151 3.32 -12.73 10.14
CA LYS A 151 2.64 -13.65 11.06
C LYS A 151 3.69 -14.28 11.98
N GLY A 152 3.70 -13.84 13.25
CA GLY A 152 4.86 -14.06 14.13
C GLY A 152 6.15 -13.53 13.50
N ASP A 153 7.19 -14.38 13.47
CA ASP A 153 8.47 -14.05 12.84
C ASP A 153 8.49 -14.23 11.32
N THR A 154 7.43 -14.76 10.72
CA THR A 154 7.35 -15.01 9.28
C THR A 154 6.94 -13.76 8.52
N LEU A 155 7.73 -13.36 7.52
CA LEU A 155 7.33 -12.34 6.54
C LEU A 155 6.35 -12.97 5.54
N VAL A 156 5.10 -12.48 5.53
CA VAL A 156 4.08 -12.91 4.58
C VAL A 156 4.25 -12.17 3.25
N GLY A 157 4.45 -10.85 3.31
CA GLY A 157 4.62 -10.01 2.13
C GLY A 157 5.25 -8.67 2.47
N SER A 158 5.86 -8.05 1.46
CA SER A 158 6.46 -6.72 1.54
C SER A 158 5.99 -5.90 0.34
N PHE A 159 5.43 -4.73 0.61
CA PHE A 159 4.69 -3.93 -0.38
C PHE A 159 5.17 -2.49 -0.39
N SER A 160 5.28 -1.89 -1.57
CA SER A 160 5.56 -0.47 -1.71
C SER A 160 4.44 0.37 -1.09
N ILE A 161 4.80 1.49 -0.45
CA ILE A 161 3.85 2.43 0.13
C ILE A 161 4.06 3.86 -0.36
N GLY A 162 2.95 4.57 -0.48
CA GLY A 162 2.91 6.03 -0.56
C GLY A 162 2.62 6.63 0.80
N LEU A 163 3.36 7.65 1.19
CA LEU A 163 3.16 8.33 2.47
C LEU A 163 2.52 9.70 2.29
N GLY A 164 2.39 10.41 3.42
CA GLY A 164 2.06 11.82 3.45
C GLY A 164 3.12 12.68 2.76
N ARG A 165 2.70 13.86 2.27
CA ARG A 165 3.57 14.80 1.53
C ARG A 165 4.79 15.31 2.31
N ASN A 166 4.81 15.13 3.63
CA ASN A 166 5.93 15.46 4.49
C ASN A 166 6.30 14.19 5.28
N PRO A 167 6.91 13.19 4.63
CA PRO A 167 7.05 11.85 5.20
C PRO A 167 8.07 11.77 6.33
N GLU A 168 8.97 12.75 6.44
CA GLU A 168 10.05 12.73 7.42
C GLU A 168 9.58 13.07 8.84
N GLY A 169 9.91 12.17 9.77
CA GLY A 169 9.66 12.30 11.20
C GLY A 169 8.24 12.01 11.65
N HIS A 170 8.09 11.90 12.97
CA HIS A 170 6.82 11.63 13.64
C HIS A 170 5.78 12.76 13.44
N LYS A 171 4.52 12.36 13.28
CA LYS A 171 3.36 13.25 13.18
C LYS A 171 3.17 14.06 14.47
N GLN A 172 3.03 15.37 14.37
CA GLN A 172 2.91 16.28 15.52
C GLN A 172 1.56 16.98 15.58
N ARG A 173 0.87 17.20 14.46
CA ARG A 173 -0.40 17.92 14.48
C ARG A 173 -1.28 17.56 13.29
N GLU A 174 -2.55 17.91 13.39
CA GLU A 174 -3.46 17.87 12.26
C GLU A 174 -2.87 18.67 11.06
N GLY A 175 -2.95 18.09 9.86
CA GLY A 175 -2.52 18.76 8.63
C GLY A 175 -1.01 18.87 8.36
N ASP A 176 -0.13 18.33 9.22
CA ASP A 176 1.33 18.42 9.02
C ASP A 176 1.91 17.53 7.89
N GLY A 177 1.06 16.73 7.25
CA GLY A 177 1.44 15.87 6.13
C GLY A 177 2.28 14.66 6.53
N ARG A 178 2.44 14.37 7.83
CA ARG A 178 3.28 13.29 8.34
C ARG A 178 2.47 12.03 8.63
N THR A 179 3.07 10.89 8.33
CA THR A 179 2.64 9.59 8.85
C THR A 179 3.28 9.39 10.23
N PRO A 180 2.51 9.01 11.26
CA PRO A 180 3.03 8.83 12.61
C PRO A 180 4.07 7.71 12.70
N GLU A 181 4.87 7.73 13.75
CA GLU A 181 5.87 6.69 14.10
C GLU A 181 5.55 6.13 15.48
N GLY A 182 5.81 4.85 15.73
CA GLY A 182 5.53 4.18 17.00
C GLY A 182 4.59 2.98 16.87
N GLU A 183 3.99 2.59 17.99
CA GLU A 183 3.12 1.42 18.09
C GLU A 183 1.64 1.80 18.07
N TYR A 184 0.87 1.08 17.25
CA TYR A 184 -0.55 1.29 17.00
C TYR A 184 -1.23 -0.07 16.76
N TYR A 185 -2.53 -0.03 16.48
CA TYR A 185 -3.28 -1.17 15.99
C TYR A 185 -4.33 -0.74 14.97
N VAL A 186 -4.85 -1.72 14.22
CA VAL A 186 -6.04 -1.55 13.39
C VAL A 186 -7.23 -1.32 14.30
N CYS A 187 -7.72 -0.09 14.40
CA CYS A 187 -8.89 0.26 15.22
C CYS A 187 -10.21 0.22 14.42
N VAL A 188 -10.15 0.28 13.09
CA VAL A 188 -11.31 0.28 12.20
C VAL A 188 -11.00 -0.53 10.94
N LYS A 189 -11.98 -1.29 10.44
CA LYS A 189 -12.00 -1.83 9.07
C LYS A 189 -13.13 -1.16 8.28
N ASN A 190 -12.78 -0.39 7.26
CA ASN A 190 -13.75 0.34 6.44
C ASN A 190 -13.87 -0.27 5.04
N TYR A 191 -15.01 -0.91 4.79
CA TYR A 191 -15.37 -1.51 3.50
C TYR A 191 -15.97 -0.51 2.50
N ASN A 192 -16.30 0.71 2.94
CA ASN A 192 -16.95 1.75 2.14
C ASN A 192 -15.99 2.93 1.87
N SER A 193 -14.69 2.64 1.73
CA SER A 193 -13.68 3.66 1.50
C SER A 193 -13.75 4.19 0.07
N SER A 194 -13.71 5.51 -0.11
CA SER A 194 -13.50 6.11 -1.44
C SER A 194 -12.14 5.74 -2.04
N PHE A 195 -11.23 5.20 -1.23
CA PHE A 195 -9.91 4.70 -1.63
C PHE A 195 -9.85 3.17 -1.72
N TYR A 196 -10.93 2.55 -2.22
CA TYR A 196 -11.15 1.10 -2.31
C TYR A 196 -11.51 0.44 -0.97
N LEU A 197 -10.51 0.24 -0.10
CA LEU A 197 -10.67 -0.29 1.24
C LEU A 197 -9.77 0.51 2.19
N SER A 198 -10.05 0.52 3.50
CA SER A 198 -9.11 1.11 4.45
C SER A 198 -9.11 0.51 5.86
N LEU A 199 -7.92 0.45 6.46
CA LEU A 199 -7.67 0.07 7.85
C LEU A 199 -7.30 1.32 8.65
N GLY A 200 -8.02 1.60 9.74
CA GLY A 200 -7.73 2.75 10.59
C GLY A 200 -6.60 2.46 11.56
N VAL A 201 -5.56 3.29 11.57
CA VAL A 201 -4.46 3.25 12.54
C VAL A 201 -4.92 3.96 13.82
N SER A 202 -4.67 3.34 14.98
CA SER A 202 -5.05 3.88 16.30
C SER A 202 -4.20 5.09 16.76
N TYR A 203 -3.77 5.94 15.83
CA TYR A 203 -3.16 7.23 16.13
C TYR A 203 -4.27 8.24 16.50
N PRO A 204 -4.09 9.07 17.53
CA PRO A 204 -2.95 9.11 18.45
C PRO A 204 -2.97 7.98 19.50
N ASN A 205 -1.79 7.46 19.85
CA ASN A 205 -1.61 6.53 20.96
C ASN A 205 -1.34 7.29 22.29
N LYS A 206 -1.07 6.54 23.37
CA LYS A 206 -0.82 7.14 24.70
C LYS A 206 0.45 8.00 24.77
N VAL A 207 1.48 7.65 24.02
CA VAL A 207 2.75 8.39 23.97
C VAL A 207 2.52 9.72 23.24
N ASP A 208 1.80 9.69 22.12
CA ASP A 208 1.45 10.89 21.36
C ASP A 208 0.60 11.85 22.21
N ALA A 209 -0.42 11.33 22.88
CA ALA A 209 -1.28 12.10 23.77
C ALA A 209 -0.51 12.68 24.98
N ALA A 210 0.42 11.92 25.56
CA ALA A 210 1.24 12.40 26.67
C ALA A 210 2.14 13.56 26.24
N ALA A 211 2.82 13.43 25.10
CA ALA A 211 3.66 14.50 24.55
C ALA A 211 2.85 15.76 24.23
N ALA A 212 1.66 15.61 23.65
CA ALA A 212 0.77 16.74 23.35
C ALA A 212 0.17 17.40 24.58
N LEU A 213 0.02 16.66 25.68
CA LEU A 213 -0.40 17.24 26.95
C LEU A 213 0.74 18.02 27.60
N GLU A 214 1.97 17.49 27.55
CA GLU A 214 3.16 18.13 28.13
C GLU A 214 3.48 19.48 27.47
N ASP A 215 3.33 19.58 26.15
CA ASP A 215 3.57 20.83 25.43
C ASP A 215 2.33 21.72 25.23
N GLY A 216 1.19 21.33 25.81
CA GLY A 216 -0.03 22.13 25.85
C GLY A 216 -0.84 22.14 24.55
N ARG A 217 -0.57 21.24 23.59
CA ARG A 217 -1.42 21.04 22.40
C ARG A 217 -2.81 20.49 22.75
N ILE A 218 -2.94 19.75 23.86
CA ILE A 218 -4.22 19.25 24.37
C ILE A 218 -4.35 19.46 25.87
N ASP A 219 -5.59 19.45 26.37
CA ASP A 219 -5.88 19.47 27.79
C ASP A 219 -5.96 18.04 28.40
N ARG A 220 -6.07 17.98 29.73
CA ARG A 220 -6.18 16.72 30.47
C ARG A 220 -7.43 15.92 30.09
N ALA A 221 -8.52 16.59 29.72
CA ALA A 221 -9.76 15.91 29.37
C ALA A 221 -9.63 15.18 28.03
N VAL A 222 -9.01 15.81 27.03
CA VAL A 222 -8.68 15.17 25.74
C VAL A 222 -7.71 14.02 25.94
N TYR A 223 -6.65 14.21 26.74
CA TYR A 223 -5.70 13.15 27.08
C TYR A 223 -6.40 11.92 27.66
N ASN A 224 -7.27 12.13 28.67
CA ASN A 224 -8.00 11.03 29.29
C ASN A 224 -8.91 10.30 28.29
N ARG A 225 -9.60 11.02 27.39
CA ARG A 225 -10.43 10.37 26.34
C ARG A 225 -9.60 9.48 25.42
N ILE A 226 -8.42 9.94 24.99
CA ILE A 226 -7.53 9.14 24.14
C ILE A 226 -7.06 7.91 24.91
N VAL A 227 -6.53 8.07 26.12
CA VAL A 227 -6.03 6.95 26.93
C VAL A 227 -7.11 5.92 27.21
N ASP A 228 -8.31 6.36 27.61
CA ASP A 228 -9.45 5.47 27.89
C ASP A 228 -9.88 4.66 26.65
N ALA A 229 -9.82 5.26 25.45
CA ALA A 229 -10.12 4.57 24.20
C ALA A 229 -9.05 3.52 23.87
N ILE A 230 -7.76 3.88 24.00
CA ILE A 230 -6.65 2.96 23.76
C ILE A 230 -6.67 1.79 24.74
N ASP A 231 -6.97 2.03 26.03
CA ASP A 231 -7.10 0.96 27.04
C ASP A 231 -8.22 -0.03 26.75
N LYS A 232 -9.23 0.39 25.99
CA LYS A 232 -10.35 -0.46 25.55
C LYS A 232 -10.12 -1.09 24.17
N GLY A 233 -8.97 -0.83 23.53
CA GLY A 233 -8.70 -1.25 22.15
C GLY A 233 -9.63 -0.60 21.12
N GLN A 234 -10.15 0.60 21.41
CA GLN A 234 -11.10 1.34 20.57
C GLN A 234 -10.39 2.36 19.69
N GLN A 235 -11.11 2.91 18.71
CA GLN A 235 -10.65 4.08 17.97
C GLN A 235 -10.48 5.27 18.95
N PRO A 236 -9.30 5.92 19.01
CA PRO A 236 -9.13 7.12 19.82
C PRO A 236 -9.90 8.31 19.24
N ASP A 237 -9.99 9.39 20.01
CA ASP A 237 -10.57 10.65 19.54
C ASP A 237 -9.70 11.25 18.43
N TRP A 238 -10.18 11.14 17.19
CA TRP A 238 -9.49 11.62 15.99
C TRP A 238 -9.66 13.12 15.76
N TYR A 239 -10.61 13.76 16.43
CA TYR A 239 -10.94 15.17 16.23
C TYR A 239 -10.30 16.03 17.31
N THR A 240 -8.97 15.95 17.39
CA THR A 240 -8.13 16.67 18.34
C THR A 240 -7.02 17.42 17.59
N PRO A 241 -6.32 18.38 18.23
CA PRO A 241 -5.17 19.06 17.62
C PRO A 241 -4.04 18.16 17.10
N LEU A 242 -3.94 16.91 17.58
CA LEU A 242 -2.97 15.93 17.04
C LEU A 242 -3.37 15.42 15.65
N GLY A 243 -4.62 15.58 15.26
CA GLY A 243 -5.27 14.91 14.15
C GLY A 243 -5.57 13.44 14.45
N GLY A 244 -6.06 12.76 13.43
CA GLY A 244 -6.44 11.36 13.47
C GLY A 244 -6.63 10.84 12.05
N GLU A 245 -7.55 9.89 11.86
CA GLU A 245 -7.93 9.35 10.54
C GLU A 245 -6.73 8.94 9.69
N ILE A 246 -5.67 8.46 10.33
CA ILE A 246 -4.53 7.86 9.63
C ILE A 246 -4.97 6.48 9.17
N MET A 247 -5.08 6.31 7.85
CA MET A 247 -5.56 5.08 7.25
C MET A 247 -4.44 4.37 6.48
N ILE A 248 -4.47 3.06 6.45
CA ILE A 248 -3.85 2.26 5.39
C ILE A 248 -4.93 2.03 4.33
N HIS A 249 -4.73 2.49 3.10
CA HIS A 249 -5.76 2.41 2.05
C HIS A 249 -5.19 2.12 0.66
N GLY A 250 -6.05 1.83 -0.32
CA GLY A 250 -5.68 1.52 -1.70
C GLY A 250 -5.29 2.75 -2.54
N HIS A 251 -5.50 2.66 -3.86
CA HIS A 251 -5.23 3.71 -4.86
C HIS A 251 -3.77 4.02 -5.18
N GLY A 252 -2.82 3.22 -4.67
CA GLY A 252 -1.47 3.17 -5.20
C GLY A 252 -0.39 3.60 -4.22
N GLY A 253 0.63 2.74 -4.08
CA GLY A 253 1.77 2.95 -3.18
C GLY A 253 3.07 3.45 -3.85
N SER A 254 3.02 3.86 -5.13
CA SER A 254 4.23 4.15 -5.91
C SER A 254 4.86 5.54 -5.68
N ARG A 255 4.17 6.43 -4.95
CA ARG A 255 4.65 7.79 -4.64
C ARG A 255 4.00 8.33 -3.38
N ASP A 256 4.59 9.37 -2.81
CA ASP A 256 3.99 10.11 -1.69
C ASP A 256 2.92 11.09 -2.21
N TRP A 257 1.69 10.95 -1.72
CA TRP A 257 0.57 11.78 -2.18
C TRP A 257 -0.51 12.04 -1.12
N THR A 258 -0.48 11.31 -0.01
CA THR A 258 -1.53 11.39 1.01
C THR A 258 -1.36 12.62 1.90
N ALA A 259 -2.30 12.87 2.80
CA ALA A 259 -2.18 13.89 3.85
C ALA A 259 -1.53 13.37 5.14
N GLY A 260 -1.08 12.11 5.16
CA GLY A 260 -0.53 11.43 6.35
C GLY A 260 -0.86 9.93 6.40
N CYS A 261 -1.84 9.47 5.62
CA CYS A 261 -2.15 8.05 5.41
C CYS A 261 -1.01 7.26 4.75
N ILE A 262 -1.16 5.94 4.76
CA ILE A 262 -0.29 4.99 4.08
C ILE A 262 -1.07 4.40 2.91
N ALA A 263 -0.69 4.75 1.69
CA ALA A 263 -1.30 4.23 0.48
C ALA A 263 -0.56 2.98 0.00
N VAL A 264 -1.30 1.96 -0.41
CA VAL A 264 -0.81 0.74 -1.08
C VAL A 264 -1.64 0.49 -2.35
N ASP A 265 -1.25 -0.48 -3.16
CA ASP A 265 -2.06 -0.90 -4.30
C ASP A 265 -3.33 -1.63 -3.83
N ASN A 266 -4.38 -1.68 -4.66
CA ASN A 266 -5.68 -2.23 -4.25
C ASN A 266 -5.58 -3.72 -3.90
N GLU A 267 -4.79 -4.47 -4.66
CA GLU A 267 -4.53 -5.89 -4.46
C GLU A 267 -3.85 -6.14 -3.11
N VAL A 268 -3.03 -5.20 -2.64
CA VAL A 268 -2.44 -5.24 -1.30
C VAL A 268 -3.50 -5.05 -0.24
N MET A 269 -4.48 -4.16 -0.47
CA MET A 269 -5.59 -4.01 0.47
C MET A 269 -6.44 -5.26 0.60
N ASP A 270 -6.65 -6.03 -0.47
CA ASP A 270 -7.36 -7.32 -0.39
C ASP A 270 -6.64 -8.29 0.55
N ILE A 271 -5.33 -8.40 0.41
CA ILE A 271 -4.48 -9.23 1.27
C ILE A 271 -4.55 -8.74 2.72
N LEU A 272 -4.39 -7.44 2.95
CA LEU A 272 -4.47 -6.86 4.29
C LEU A 272 -5.85 -7.06 4.93
N PHE A 273 -6.93 -6.97 4.16
CA PHE A 273 -8.30 -7.20 4.65
C PHE A 273 -8.59 -8.66 4.97
N GLU A 274 -7.98 -9.60 4.26
CA GLU A 274 -8.05 -11.02 4.60
C GLU A 274 -7.29 -11.33 5.90
N TYR A 275 -6.09 -10.78 6.06
CA TYR A 275 -5.20 -11.10 7.18
C TYR A 275 -5.51 -10.33 8.46
N CYS A 276 -5.87 -9.05 8.36
CA CYS A 276 -5.94 -8.17 9.52
C CYS A 276 -7.37 -8.10 10.09
N SER A 277 -7.49 -8.25 11.41
CA SER A 277 -8.69 -7.92 12.19
C SER A 277 -8.51 -6.59 12.93
N VAL A 278 -9.59 -6.03 13.48
CA VAL A 278 -9.46 -5.00 14.53
C VAL A 278 -8.60 -5.57 15.66
N GLY A 279 -7.68 -4.75 16.18
CA GLY A 279 -6.66 -5.14 17.15
C GLY A 279 -5.35 -5.67 16.54
N THR A 280 -5.26 -5.87 15.22
CA THR A 280 -3.99 -6.25 14.56
C THR A 280 -2.94 -5.18 14.85
N LYS A 281 -1.78 -5.58 15.37
CA LYS A 281 -0.69 -4.67 15.74
C LYS A 281 -0.09 -4.01 14.49
N ILE A 282 0.22 -2.73 14.61
CA ILE A 282 0.88 -1.92 13.58
C ILE A 282 2.07 -1.23 14.22
N THR A 283 3.27 -1.51 13.73
CA THR A 283 4.48 -0.77 14.10
C THR A 283 4.87 0.14 12.94
N ILE A 284 5.07 1.43 13.18
CA ILE A 284 5.53 2.37 12.15
C ILE A 284 6.91 2.90 12.53
N LEU A 285 7.90 2.56 11.71
CA LEU A 285 9.30 2.90 11.87
C LEU A 285 9.68 4.07 10.93
N PRO A 286 10.73 4.83 11.29
CA PRO A 286 11.28 5.90 10.45
C PRO A 286 11.64 5.46 9.01
#